data_AF-A0A1Y2IYB4-F1
#
_entry.id   AF-A0A1Y2IYB4-F1
#
_cell.length_a   1.000
_cell.length_b   1.000
_cell.length_c   1.000
_cell.angle_alpha   90.00
_cell.angle_beta   90.00
_cell.angle_gamma   90.00
#
_symmetry.space_group_name_H-M   'P 1'
#
loop_
_entity.id
_entity.type
_entity.pdbx_description
1 polymer ?
#
loop_
_entity_poly.entity_id
_entity_poly.type
_entity_poly.pdbx_seq_one_letter_code
_entity_poly.pdbx_strand_id
1 'polypeptide(L)'
;MHTTIWDGDDLSIYAWSGGLVVTDYNPPAYFYRKHSIDDVSIQFYTHWEPRADPPTTATQAERLWQTSYTGHRITPHDDSENPPTLKLFKGIAVEYDFQIMPRDNPDVPFQWLVRFWVPVPLTLFARAEYRTFVCEAKVTMKDLDTPATEVVAERVVVGIERLRSERLLANPRGP
;
A
#
# COMPACT_ATOMS: atom_id res chain seq x y z
N MET A 1 5.04 3.29 -9.57
CA MET A 1 4.28 2.03 -9.72
C MET A 1 2.93 2.33 -10.34
N HIS A 2 2.37 1.46 -11.17
CA HIS A 2 1.07 1.67 -11.85
C HIS A 2 0.16 0.45 -11.70
N THR A 3 -1.14 0.65 -11.51
CA THR A 3 -2.14 -0.41 -11.34
C THR A 3 -3.42 -0.07 -12.09
N THR A 4 -3.94 -1.04 -12.84
CA THR A 4 -5.18 -0.90 -13.63
C THR A 4 -6.30 -1.73 -13.01
N ILE A 5 -7.46 -1.11 -12.80
CA ILE A 5 -8.67 -1.74 -12.29
C ILE A 5 -9.71 -1.78 -13.40
N TRP A 6 -10.23 -2.96 -13.71
CA TRP A 6 -11.25 -3.15 -14.73
C TRP A 6 -12.62 -3.38 -14.09
N ASP A 7 -13.64 -2.69 -14.61
CA ASP A 7 -15.06 -3.00 -14.39
C ASP A 7 -15.53 -3.07 -12.92
N GLY A 8 -14.80 -2.45 -11.99
CA GLY A 8 -15.24 -2.36 -10.60
C GLY A 8 -16.46 -1.45 -10.45
N ASP A 9 -17.38 -1.79 -9.55
CA ASP A 9 -18.54 -0.95 -9.20
C ASP A 9 -18.10 0.33 -8.45
N ASP A 10 -18.85 1.43 -8.60
CA ASP A 10 -18.54 2.72 -7.98
C ASP A 10 -18.48 2.65 -6.46
N LEU A 11 -19.32 1.80 -5.84
CA LEU A 11 -19.37 1.65 -4.38
C LEU A 11 -18.39 0.59 -3.84
N SER A 12 -17.67 -0.10 -4.74
CA SER A 12 -16.75 -1.15 -4.36
C SER A 12 -15.43 -0.60 -3.78
N ILE A 13 -14.75 -1.48 -3.06
CA ILE A 13 -13.42 -1.22 -2.49
C ILE A 13 -12.44 -2.08 -3.26
N TYR A 14 -11.40 -1.44 -3.78
CA TYR A 14 -10.24 -2.14 -4.33
C TYR A 14 -9.19 -2.33 -3.24
N ALA A 15 -8.76 -3.57 -3.03
CA ALA A 15 -7.72 -3.92 -2.08
C ALA A 15 -6.34 -3.81 -2.76
N TRP A 16 -5.70 -2.65 -2.68
CA TRP A 16 -4.36 -2.47 -3.23
C TRP A 16 -3.32 -3.12 -2.30
N SER A 17 -2.50 -4.02 -2.84
CA SER A 17 -1.46 -4.72 -2.08
C SER A 17 -0.14 -3.96 -2.08
N GLY A 18 0.53 -3.90 -0.92
CA GLY A 18 1.89 -3.42 -0.77
C GLY A 18 2.73 -4.34 0.11
N GLY A 19 4.05 -4.17 0.05
CA GLY A 19 5.00 -4.90 0.88
C GLY A 19 6.07 -3.97 1.42
N LEU A 20 6.38 -4.10 2.71
CA LEU A 20 7.55 -3.48 3.34
C LEU A 20 8.64 -4.53 3.49
N VAL A 21 9.77 -4.32 2.83
CA VAL A 21 10.95 -5.17 2.95
C VAL A 21 11.93 -4.50 3.89
N VAL A 22 12.10 -5.08 5.08
CA VAL A 22 13.10 -4.65 6.05
C VAL A 22 14.37 -5.45 5.78
N THR A 23 15.50 -4.77 5.61
CA THR A 23 16.79 -5.40 5.30
C THR A 23 17.82 -5.09 6.39
N ASP A 24 18.39 -6.13 6.99
CA ASP A 24 19.50 -6.04 7.96
C ASP A 24 20.81 -6.51 7.31
N TYR A 25 21.71 -5.55 7.07
CA TYR A 25 23.01 -5.74 6.43
C TYR A 25 24.10 -6.24 7.36
N ASN A 26 23.95 -6.13 8.68
CA ASN A 26 24.97 -6.55 9.63
C ASN A 26 24.40 -7.51 10.67
N PRO A 27 24.04 -8.73 10.26
CA PRO A 27 23.28 -9.56 11.14
C PRO A 27 24.12 -10.22 12.28
N PRO A 28 23.98 -9.93 13.60
CA PRO A 28 24.57 -10.71 14.71
C PRO A 28 24.42 -12.24 14.63
N ALA A 29 25.55 -12.91 14.45
CA ALA A 29 25.72 -14.31 14.04
C ALA A 29 24.95 -15.44 14.78
N TYR A 30 24.17 -15.19 15.85
CA TYR A 30 23.58 -16.26 16.68
C TYR A 30 22.14 -16.08 17.21
N PHE A 31 21.46 -14.93 17.07
CA PHE A 31 20.16 -14.69 17.74
C PHE A 31 19.06 -14.06 16.86
N TYR A 32 18.85 -14.61 15.66
CA TYR A 32 17.93 -14.02 14.68
C TYR A 32 16.44 -14.22 14.87
N ARG A 33 16.02 -14.94 15.91
CA ARG A 33 14.59 -15.02 16.25
C ARG A 33 14.07 -13.74 16.94
N LYS A 34 14.92 -12.75 17.25
CA LYS A 34 14.60 -11.73 18.27
C LYS A 34 14.60 -10.25 17.84
N HIS A 35 15.10 -9.88 16.66
CA HIS A 35 14.74 -8.56 16.11
C HIS A 35 13.33 -8.63 15.54
N SER A 36 12.34 -8.59 16.44
CA SER A 36 10.94 -8.54 16.07
C SER A 36 10.61 -7.14 15.56
N ILE A 37 9.96 -7.09 14.41
CA ILE A 37 9.17 -5.93 14.01
C ILE A 37 8.13 -5.71 15.12
N ASP A 38 8.31 -4.65 15.90
CA ASP A 38 7.48 -4.33 17.08
C ASP A 38 6.22 -3.60 16.63
N ASP A 39 6.40 -2.60 15.77
CA ASP A 39 5.29 -1.83 15.21
C ASP A 39 5.54 -1.42 13.76
N VAL A 40 4.45 -1.12 13.07
CA VAL A 40 4.43 -0.69 11.67
C VAL A 40 3.47 0.49 11.59
N SER A 41 3.90 1.59 10.99
CA SER A 41 3.04 2.74 10.69
C SER A 41 3.00 2.93 9.19
N ILE A 42 1.81 2.84 8.60
CA ILE A 42 1.59 3.04 7.17
C ILE A 42 0.53 4.14 7.00
N GLN A 43 0.81 5.07 6.10
CA GLN A 43 -0.14 6.08 5.63
C GLN A 43 -0.26 5.97 4.12
N PHE A 44 -1.48 6.11 3.62
CA PHE A 44 -1.77 6.08 2.19
C PHE A 44 -2.78 7.16 1.85
N TYR A 45 -2.45 8.03 0.91
CA TYR A 45 -3.28 9.20 0.62
C TYR A 45 -3.21 9.63 -0.84
N THR A 46 -4.25 10.31 -1.31
CA THR A 46 -4.29 10.88 -2.68
C THR A 46 -3.27 12.01 -2.81
N HIS A 47 -2.48 11.98 -3.89
CA HIS A 47 -1.63 13.09 -4.29
C HIS A 47 -2.43 14.06 -5.17
N TRP A 48 -2.24 15.37 -4.97
CA TRP A 48 -2.79 16.37 -5.87
C TRP A 48 -2.05 16.34 -7.21
N GLU A 49 -2.76 16.20 -8.31
CA GLU A 49 -2.19 16.36 -9.66
C GLU A 49 -2.51 17.77 -10.18
N PRO A 50 -1.53 18.48 -10.76
CA PRO A 50 -1.79 19.74 -11.44
C PRO A 50 -2.85 19.54 -12.53
N ARG A 51 -3.99 20.22 -12.42
CA ARG A 51 -5.02 20.25 -13.46
C ARG A 51 -4.73 21.40 -14.42
N ALA A 52 -5.04 21.21 -15.70
CA ALA A 52 -4.97 22.29 -16.70
C ALA A 52 -5.90 23.46 -16.35
N ASP A 53 -7.07 23.16 -15.76
CA ASP A 53 -8.01 24.14 -15.18
C ASP A 53 -8.19 23.87 -13.67
N PRO A 54 -7.35 24.46 -12.79
CA PRO A 54 -7.57 24.37 -11.36
C PRO A 54 -8.77 25.25 -10.95
N PRO A 55 -9.67 24.78 -10.07
CA PRO A 55 -10.71 25.65 -9.54
C PRO A 55 -10.08 26.80 -8.75
N THR A 56 -10.65 28.00 -8.84
CA THR A 56 -10.10 29.27 -8.32
C THR A 56 -9.84 29.27 -6.80
N THR A 57 -10.41 28.30 -6.08
CA THR A 57 -10.30 28.10 -4.64
C THR A 57 -9.51 26.85 -4.23
N ALA A 58 -8.86 26.15 -5.17
CA ALA A 58 -8.03 25.00 -4.85
C ALA A 58 -6.78 25.44 -4.09
N THR A 59 -6.86 25.48 -2.77
CA THR A 59 -5.67 25.42 -1.93
C THR A 59 -4.96 24.10 -2.22
N GLN A 60 -3.69 24.18 -2.62
CA GLN A 60 -2.80 23.06 -3.01
C GLN A 60 -2.68 21.89 -2.00
N ALA A 61 -3.40 21.92 -0.88
CA ALA A 61 -3.12 21.10 0.30
C ALA A 61 -4.22 20.08 0.67
N GLU A 62 -5.40 20.11 0.05
CA GLU A 62 -6.48 19.22 0.49
C GLU A 62 -6.39 17.83 -0.16
N ARG A 63 -5.95 16.85 0.64
CA ARG A 63 -5.98 15.42 0.27
C ARG A 63 -7.44 15.02 0.13
N LEU A 64 -7.86 14.62 -1.07
CA LEU A 64 -9.23 14.15 -1.32
C LEU A 64 -9.59 12.92 -0.49
N TRP A 65 -8.61 12.07 -0.23
CA TRP A 65 -8.78 10.90 0.61
C TRP A 65 -7.46 10.45 1.24
N GLN A 66 -7.54 9.90 2.44
CA GLN A 66 -6.43 9.29 3.15
C GLN A 66 -6.90 8.15 4.05
N THR A 67 -6.01 7.21 4.29
CA THR A 67 -6.16 6.13 5.26
C THR A 67 -4.83 5.83 5.93
N SER A 68 -4.88 5.26 7.13
CA SER A 68 -3.71 4.80 7.85
C SER A 68 -3.93 3.39 8.39
N TYR A 69 -2.84 2.75 8.76
CA TYR A 69 -2.89 1.57 9.60
C TYR A 69 -3.22 1.96 11.04
N THR A 70 -4.21 1.28 11.62
CA THR A 70 -4.73 1.55 12.98
C THR A 70 -4.75 0.29 13.84
N GLY A 71 -3.94 -0.71 13.50
CA GLY A 71 -3.90 -2.00 14.22
C GLY A 71 -4.70 -3.13 13.56
N HIS A 72 -5.31 -2.92 12.39
CA HIS A 72 -6.11 -3.95 11.74
C HIS A 72 -5.21 -5.06 11.15
N ARG A 73 -5.23 -6.23 11.78
CA ARG A 73 -4.47 -7.40 11.35
C ARG A 73 -5.34 -8.44 10.66
N ILE A 74 -4.76 -9.14 9.68
CA ILE A 74 -5.41 -10.23 8.93
C ILE A 74 -4.48 -11.44 8.84
N THR A 75 -5.04 -12.62 8.64
CA THR A 75 -4.26 -13.84 8.36
C THR A 75 -3.47 -13.66 7.06
N PRO A 76 -2.29 -14.31 6.93
CA PRO A 76 -1.53 -14.31 5.69
C PRO A 76 -2.41 -14.69 4.51
N HIS A 77 -2.29 -13.92 3.43
CA HIS A 77 -3.14 -14.09 2.26
C HIS A 77 -2.26 -14.30 1.03
N ASP A 78 -2.10 -15.57 0.64
CA ASP A 78 -1.17 -15.96 -0.44
C ASP A 78 -1.79 -15.90 -1.84
N ASP A 79 -3.10 -15.68 -1.93
CA ASP A 79 -3.81 -15.62 -3.21
C ASP A 79 -3.92 -14.18 -3.73
N SER A 80 -3.08 -13.84 -4.71
CA SER A 80 -3.11 -12.54 -5.38
C SER A 80 -4.35 -12.33 -6.26
N GLU A 81 -4.99 -13.41 -6.71
CA GLU A 81 -6.19 -13.34 -7.57
C GLU A 81 -7.46 -13.10 -6.75
N ASN A 82 -7.47 -13.53 -5.48
CA ASN A 82 -8.61 -13.38 -4.57
C ASN A 82 -8.27 -12.49 -3.37
N PRO A 83 -8.07 -11.17 -3.54
CA PRO A 83 -7.62 -10.31 -2.45
C PRO A 83 -8.57 -10.32 -1.23
N PRO A 84 -8.07 -10.01 -0.02
CA PRO A 84 -8.89 -10.04 1.18
C PRO A 84 -10.03 -9.02 1.10
N THR A 85 -11.19 -9.38 1.65
CA THR A 85 -12.32 -8.45 1.75
C THR A 85 -12.05 -7.39 2.82
N LEU A 86 -11.87 -6.14 2.39
CA LEU A 86 -11.57 -5.02 3.29
C LEU A 86 -12.80 -4.18 3.63
N LYS A 87 -12.71 -3.41 4.72
CA LYS A 87 -13.72 -2.42 5.13
C LYS A 87 -13.05 -1.06 5.32
N LEU A 88 -13.56 0.00 4.69
CA LEU A 88 -12.95 1.34 4.72
C LEU A 88 -12.67 1.85 6.14
N PHE A 89 -13.62 1.70 7.06
CA PHE A 89 -13.48 2.22 8.43
C PHE A 89 -12.41 1.51 9.27
N LYS A 90 -11.93 0.34 8.84
CA LYS A 90 -10.85 -0.38 9.53
C LYS A 90 -9.46 0.07 9.07
N GLY A 91 -9.37 0.90 8.04
CA GLY A 91 -8.11 1.37 7.48
C GLY A 91 -7.29 0.25 6.82
N ILE A 92 -5.97 0.45 6.80
CA ILE A 92 -5.02 -0.48 6.17
C ILE A 92 -4.98 -1.78 6.98
N ALA A 93 -5.03 -2.92 6.29
CA ALA A 93 -4.84 -4.24 6.89
C ALA A 93 -3.38 -4.69 6.75
N VAL A 94 -2.80 -5.26 7.80
CA VAL A 94 -1.43 -5.81 7.79
C VAL A 94 -1.49 -7.29 8.16
N GLU A 95 -0.69 -8.13 7.51
CA GLU A 95 -0.65 -9.55 7.87
C GLU A 95 -0.08 -9.77 9.29
N TYR A 96 -0.53 -10.83 9.97
CA TYR A 96 -0.05 -11.16 11.32
C TYR A 96 1.43 -11.54 11.32
N ASP A 97 1.84 -12.34 10.34
CA ASP A 97 3.19 -12.89 10.28
C ASP A 97 4.04 -12.10 9.29
N PHE A 98 5.27 -11.80 9.70
CA PHE A 98 6.31 -11.36 8.77
C PHE A 98 6.92 -12.59 8.10
N GLN A 99 7.11 -12.52 6.79
CA GLN A 99 7.77 -13.59 6.05
C GLN A 99 9.28 -13.34 6.06
N ILE A 100 10.04 -14.29 6.59
CA ILE A 100 11.49 -14.28 6.43
C ILE A 100 11.75 -14.70 4.99
N MET A 101 12.37 -13.80 4.21
CA MET A 101 12.66 -14.10 2.81
C MET A 101 13.78 -15.16 2.74
N PRO A 102 13.66 -16.18 1.86
CA PRO A 102 14.69 -17.20 1.69
C PRO A 102 16.04 -16.56 1.34
N ARG A 103 17.12 -17.13 1.90
CA ARG A 103 18.49 -16.74 1.57
C ARG A 103 19.11 -17.83 0.71
N ASP A 104 19.37 -17.54 -0.55
CA ASP A 104 20.08 -18.45 -1.45
C ASP A 104 21.60 -18.42 -1.19
N ASN A 105 22.11 -17.35 -0.58
CA ASN A 105 23.52 -17.17 -0.23
C ASN A 105 23.67 -16.58 1.19
N PRO A 106 24.56 -17.14 2.05
CA PRO A 106 24.86 -16.61 3.38
C PRO A 106 25.45 -15.20 3.42
N ASP A 107 25.90 -14.64 2.29
CA ASP A 107 26.39 -13.26 2.17
C ASP A 107 25.25 -12.24 1.97
N VAL A 108 24.02 -12.69 1.69
CA VAL A 108 22.87 -11.80 1.45
C VAL A 108 22.30 -11.32 2.79
N PRO A 109 22.02 -10.02 2.98
CA PRO A 109 21.34 -9.49 4.16
C PRO A 109 20.11 -10.28 4.61
N PHE A 110 19.76 -10.26 5.90
CA PHE A 110 18.48 -10.81 6.35
C PHE A 110 17.34 -9.88 5.92
N GLN A 111 16.25 -10.47 5.42
CA GLN A 111 15.10 -9.73 4.96
C GLN A 111 13.80 -10.25 5.56
N TRP A 112 12.97 -9.32 5.99
CA TRP A 112 11.60 -9.57 6.45
C TRP A 112 10.63 -8.82 5.55
N LEU A 113 9.60 -9.52 5.10
CA LEU A 113 8.51 -8.96 4.33
C LEU A 113 7.27 -8.80 5.22
N VAL A 114 6.78 -7.57 5.33
CA VAL A 114 5.47 -7.25 5.91
C VAL A 114 4.53 -6.92 4.77
N ARG A 115 3.53 -7.77 4.53
CA ARG A 115 2.48 -7.52 3.54
C ARG A 115 1.34 -6.71 4.14
N PHE A 116 0.79 -5.81 3.34
CA PHE A 116 -0.34 -4.99 3.74
C PHE A 116 -1.28 -4.70 2.58
N TRP A 117 -2.52 -4.35 2.92
CA TRP A 117 -3.61 -4.11 1.98
C TRP A 117 -4.31 -2.80 2.30
N VAL A 118 -4.40 -1.93 1.29
CA VAL A 118 -5.02 -0.61 1.39
C VAL A 118 -6.43 -0.66 0.79
N PRO A 119 -7.47 -0.28 1.54
CA PRO A 119 -8.83 -0.26 1.01
C PRO A 119 -9.08 1.02 0.22
N VAL A 120 -8.85 1.00 -1.10
CA VAL A 120 -9.06 2.15 -1.98
C VAL A 120 -10.53 2.21 -2.43
N PRO A 121 -11.31 3.23 -2.05
CA PRO A 121 -12.67 3.39 -2.52
C PRO A 121 -12.71 3.67 -4.03
N LEU A 122 -13.51 2.91 -4.79
CA LEU A 122 -13.64 3.16 -6.23
C LEU A 122 -14.41 4.43 -6.57
N THR A 123 -15.17 4.98 -5.61
CA THR A 123 -15.82 6.30 -5.71
C THR A 123 -14.83 7.43 -5.98
N LEU A 124 -13.55 7.26 -5.60
CA LEU A 124 -12.51 8.22 -5.94
C LEU A 124 -12.41 8.42 -7.45
N PHE A 125 -12.59 7.36 -8.24
CA PHE A 125 -12.45 7.40 -9.70
C PHE A 125 -13.72 7.82 -10.45
N ALA A 126 -14.81 8.16 -9.74
CA ALA A 126 -16.09 8.49 -10.38
C ALA A 126 -16.00 9.69 -11.36
N ARG A 127 -15.03 10.59 -11.17
CA ARG A 127 -14.82 11.79 -12.01
C ARG A 127 -13.42 11.85 -12.65
N ALA A 128 -12.59 10.83 -12.44
CA ALA A 128 -11.24 10.78 -12.95
C ALA A 128 -10.84 9.31 -13.13
N GLU A 129 -10.51 8.92 -14.35
CA GLU A 129 -10.10 7.54 -14.64
C GLU A 129 -8.74 7.20 -14.02
N TYR A 130 -7.90 8.20 -13.77
CA TYR A 130 -6.58 8.02 -13.15
C TYR A 130 -6.46 8.88 -11.89
N ARG A 131 -5.74 8.34 -10.90
CA ARG A 131 -5.30 9.08 -9.71
C ARG A 131 -3.95 8.60 -9.21
N THR A 132 -3.15 9.56 -8.78
CA THR A 132 -1.92 9.32 -8.04
C THR A 132 -2.16 9.28 -6.54
N PHE A 133 -1.49 8.34 -5.89
CA PHE A 133 -1.47 8.14 -4.46
C PHE A 133 -0.03 8.12 -3.95
N VAL A 134 0.12 8.34 -2.65
CA VAL A 134 1.38 8.25 -1.93
C VAL A 134 1.23 7.23 -0.82
N CYS A 135 2.20 6.33 -0.72
CA CYS A 135 2.41 5.46 0.42
C CYS A 135 3.64 5.92 1.20
N GLU A 136 3.46 6.14 2.49
CA GLU A 136 4.54 6.41 3.45
C GLU A 136 4.48 5.34 4.52
N ALA A 137 5.64 4.79 4.88
CA ALA A 137 5.72 3.76 5.90
C ALA A 137 6.95 3.93 6.77
N LYS A 138 6.83 3.49 8.01
CA LYS A 138 7.95 3.28 8.92
C LYS A 138 7.73 2.00 9.72
N VAL A 139 8.84 1.40 10.12
CA VAL A 139 8.86 0.20 10.96
C VAL A 139 9.63 0.51 12.22
N THR A 140 9.10 0.10 13.37
CA THR A 140 9.81 0.16 14.64
C THR A 140 10.36 -1.23 14.93
N MET A 141 11.68 -1.31 15.04
CA MET A 141 12.39 -2.52 15.43
C MET A 141 12.76 -2.44 16.89
N LYS A 142 12.51 -3.51 17.64
CA LYS A 142 12.87 -3.60 19.06
C LYS A 142 13.38 -5.00 19.38
N ASP A 143 14.40 -5.06 20.21
CA ASP A 143 14.85 -6.29 20.86
C ASP A 143 14.88 -6.06 22.38
N LEU A 144 15.00 -7.12 23.16
CA LEU A 144 15.15 -7.06 24.61
C LEU A 144 16.37 -6.23 25.03
N ASP A 145 17.44 -6.29 24.25
CA ASP A 145 18.73 -5.68 24.56
C ASP A 145 19.02 -4.41 23.72
N THR A 146 18.14 -4.08 22.76
CA THR A 146 18.33 -2.94 21.84
C THR A 146 17.19 -1.94 21.97
N PRO A 147 17.48 -0.63 22.16
CA PRO A 147 16.46 0.42 22.13
C PRO A 147 15.62 0.37 20.86
N ALA A 148 14.35 0.76 20.98
CA ALA A 148 13.45 0.85 19.82
C ALA A 148 14.06 1.78 18.76
N THR A 149 14.23 1.25 17.56
CA THR A 149 14.82 1.97 16.42
C THR A 149 13.76 2.12 15.34
N GLU A 150 13.50 3.36 14.91
CA GLU A 150 12.60 3.63 13.80
C GLU A 150 13.36 3.62 12.48
N VAL A 151 12.87 2.84 11.52
CA VAL A 151 13.38 2.80 10.15
C VAL A 151 12.27 3.33 9.23
N VAL A 152 12.55 4.44 8.55
CA VAL A 152 11.61 5.08 7.63
C VAL A 152 11.82 4.51 6.23
N ALA A 153 10.75 4.05 5.59
CA ALA A 153 10.78 3.61 4.21
C ALA A 153 10.78 4.80 3.24
N GLU A 154 11.25 4.57 2.02
CA GLU A 154 11.10 5.55 0.95
C GLU A 154 9.62 5.83 0.68
N ARG A 155 9.30 7.09 0.36
CA ARG A 155 7.97 7.50 -0.07
C ARG A 155 7.68 6.95 -1.47
N VAL A 156 6.66 6.11 -1.60
CA VAL A 156 6.29 5.51 -2.88
C VAL A 156 5.11 6.23 -3.51
N VAL A 157 5.24 6.57 -4.79
CA VAL A 157 4.16 7.15 -5.60
C VAL A 157 3.53 6.07 -6.47
N VAL A 158 2.20 5.96 -6.39
CA VAL A 158 1.41 4.90 -7.03
C VAL A 158 0.34 5.54 -7.91
N GLY A 159 0.40 5.27 -9.21
CA GLY A 159 -0.69 5.57 -10.13
C GLY A 159 -1.70 4.42 -10.11
N ILE A 160 -2.98 4.74 -9.94
CA ILE A 160 -4.06 3.78 -10.11
C ILE A 160 -4.99 4.33 -11.17
N GLU A 161 -5.32 3.50 -12.15
CA GLU A 161 -6.34 3.81 -13.15
C GLU A 161 -7.52 2.85 -13.04
N ARG A 162 -8.71 3.33 -13.39
CA ARG A 162 -9.93 2.56 -13.48
C ARG A 162 -10.52 2.70 -14.87
N LEU A 163 -10.60 1.58 -15.56
CA LEU A 163 -11.14 1.46 -16.90
C LEU A 163 -12.49 0.72 -16.87
N ARG A 164 -13.40 1.12 -17.76
CA ARG A 164 -14.72 0.50 -17.93
C ARG A 164 -14.84 -0.06 -19.35
N SER A 165 -15.06 -1.37 -19.47
CA SER A 165 -15.19 -2.06 -20.75
C SER A 165 -16.35 -1.55 -21.60
N GLU A 166 -17.45 -1.11 -20.97
CA GLU A 166 -18.58 -0.45 -21.64
C GLU A 166 -18.13 0.75 -22.49
N ARG A 167 -17.15 1.54 -22.03
CA ARG A 167 -16.64 2.71 -22.75
C ARG A 167 -15.78 2.34 -23.96
N LEU A 168 -15.13 1.18 -23.93
CA LEU A 168 -14.31 0.68 -25.04
C LEU A 168 -15.20 0.04 -26.13
N LEU A 169 -16.28 -0.64 -25.73
CA LEU A 169 -17.21 -1.30 -26.64
C LEU A 169 -18.27 -0.36 -27.23
N ALA A 170 -18.57 0.75 -26.56
CA ALA A 170 -19.51 1.78 -27.03
C ALA A 170 -19.00 2.60 -28.22
N ASN A 171 -17.88 2.23 -28.84
CA ASN A 171 -17.36 2.87 -30.05
C ASN A 171 -17.53 2.04 -31.35
N PRO A 172 -18.74 1.60 -31.78
CA PRO A 172 -18.90 1.02 -33.12
C PRO A 172 -18.97 2.05 -34.26
N ARG A 173 -19.12 3.37 -34.00
CA ARG A 173 -19.29 4.38 -35.05
C ARG A 173 -18.81 5.76 -34.59
N GLY A 174 -17.64 6.16 -35.07
CA GLY A 174 -17.38 7.58 -35.35
C GLY A 174 -17.97 7.91 -36.74
N PRO A 175 -18.62 9.09 -36.92
CA PRO A 175 -19.05 9.59 -38.22
C PRO A 175 -17.88 9.89 -39.16
#